data_AF-A0A401JFA9-F1
#
_entry.id   AF-A0A401JFA9-F1
#
_cell.length_a   1.000
_cell.length_b   1.000
_cell.length_c   1.000
_cell.angle_alpha   90.00
_cell.angle_beta   90.00
_cell.angle_gamma   90.00
#
_symmetry.space_group_name_H-M   'P 1'
#
loop_
_entity.id
_entity.type
_entity.pdbx_description
1 polymer ?
#
loop_
_entity_poly.entity_id
_entity_poly.type
_entity_poly.pdbx_seq_one_letter_code
_entity_poly.pdbx_strand_id
1 'polypeptide(L)'
;MTEPLHIAQATQPLYLLPQMANRHGLITGATGTGKTVTLQVMAEHFSAIGVPVFMSDVKGDLSGVSQAGGGNAKVEARVTQLALTDFAYQAYPVTFWDPFGAMGHPVRATISDMGPLLLGRMLNLNDTQAGVLNLVFKIADDNGLLLLDLKDLRAMLQYVGDNAKDFTTEFGNVSAASIGAIQRGLLELDSQGGEKIFGEPMLNIADLIQTDSAGRGMVNILCADQLMQSPKTYATLLLWLLAELFENLPEAGDLDKPKLVFFFDEAHLLFNDAPQALVDKIEQVVRLIRSKGVGVYFVTQNPADVPDKVLSQLGNRVQHALRAFSPRDQKAVKAAAETMRDNPSLDEETIITELGVGEALVSFLDEKGRPGMVERAFILPPQGQIGPITPTQRQAVISGSLVAGHYEKEVDRESAYEKLKLRTEQAAVATTQQTEAKQAETQADNGGLLGTIFGGGNGSRGRQGAMEAMAKSAARAIGSEMGRRIIRGVLGSLLGGKR
;
A
#
# COMPACT_ATOMS: atom_id res chain seq x y z
N MET A 1 -7.24 31.29 -2.55
CA MET A 1 -8.03 30.54 -1.56
C MET A 1 -9.17 29.84 -2.24
N THR A 2 -9.14 28.51 -2.23
CA THR A 2 -10.22 27.64 -2.73
C THR A 2 -11.48 27.82 -1.89
N GLU A 3 -12.66 27.75 -2.51
CA GLU A 3 -13.93 27.89 -1.78
C GLU A 3 -14.12 26.78 -0.73
N PRO A 4 -14.64 27.10 0.47
CA PRO A 4 -15.02 26.12 1.48
C PRO A 4 -16.03 25.09 0.95
N LEU A 5 -15.84 23.81 1.30
CA LEU A 5 -16.71 22.73 0.84
C LEU A 5 -17.90 22.60 1.79
N HIS A 6 -19.11 22.92 1.35
CA HIS A 6 -20.32 22.71 2.15
C HIS A 6 -20.58 21.21 2.28
N ILE A 7 -20.41 20.58 3.45
CA ILE A 7 -20.56 19.11 3.59
C ILE A 7 -21.85 18.74 4.33
N ALA A 8 -22.28 19.58 5.27
CA ALA A 8 -23.45 19.32 6.10
C ALA A 8 -24.20 20.61 6.44
N GLN A 9 -25.50 20.49 6.68
CA GLN A 9 -26.39 21.58 7.01
C GLN A 9 -26.93 21.41 8.44
N ALA A 10 -26.58 22.35 9.32
CA ALA A 10 -27.21 22.55 10.63
C ALA A 10 -28.07 23.82 10.57
N THR A 11 -28.23 24.54 11.70
CA THR A 11 -28.76 25.91 11.70
C THR A 11 -27.95 26.83 10.78
N GLN A 12 -26.63 26.60 10.73
CA GLN A 12 -25.72 27.21 9.76
C GLN A 12 -25.08 26.12 8.89
N PRO A 13 -24.70 26.44 7.64
CA PRO A 13 -23.92 25.52 6.80
C PRO A 13 -22.58 25.19 7.46
N LEU A 14 -22.21 23.91 7.45
CA LEU A 14 -20.94 23.42 7.97
C LEU A 14 -20.00 23.12 6.81
N TYR A 15 -18.88 23.84 6.80
CA TYR A 15 -17.90 23.76 5.73
C TYR A 15 -16.64 23.01 6.16
N LEU A 16 -16.14 22.15 5.28
CA LEU A 16 -14.78 21.65 5.33
C LEU A 16 -13.88 22.61 4.54
N LEU A 17 -12.88 23.18 5.20
CA LEU A 17 -11.92 24.08 4.54
C LEU A 17 -10.90 23.27 3.73
N PRO A 18 -10.75 23.48 2.40
CA PRO A 18 -9.77 22.73 1.60
C PRO A 18 -8.35 22.81 2.15
N GLN A 19 -7.90 23.98 2.57
CA GLN A 19 -6.58 24.19 3.18
C GLN A 19 -6.36 23.42 4.51
N MET A 20 -7.44 22.96 5.17
CA MET A 20 -7.39 22.15 6.39
C MET A 20 -7.69 20.67 6.14
N ALA A 21 -7.97 20.26 4.90
CA ALA A 21 -8.30 18.88 4.57
C ALA A 21 -7.11 17.91 4.69
N ASN A 22 -5.88 18.42 4.57
CA ASN A 22 -4.67 17.62 4.82
C ASN A 22 -4.37 17.39 6.32
N ARG A 23 -5.19 17.93 7.23
CA ARG A 23 -5.14 17.64 8.68
C ARG A 23 -5.98 16.42 9.07
N HIS A 24 -6.24 15.57 8.08
CA HIS A 24 -6.86 14.26 8.22
C HIS A 24 -8.28 14.31 8.80
N GLY A 25 -8.93 13.17 8.87
CA GLY A 25 -10.23 13.09 9.52
C GLY A 25 -10.69 11.68 9.86
N LEU A 26 -11.79 11.64 10.61
CA LEU A 26 -12.46 10.42 11.03
C LEU A 26 -13.95 10.50 10.68
N ILE A 27 -14.45 9.47 10.01
CA ILE A 27 -15.87 9.27 9.74
C ILE A 27 -16.30 7.98 10.45
N THR A 28 -17.19 8.09 11.43
CA THR A 28 -17.57 6.98 12.32
C THR A 28 -19.07 6.79 12.41
N GLY A 29 -19.52 5.62 12.85
CA GLY A 29 -20.94 5.29 13.00
C GLY A 29 -21.29 3.85 12.64
N ALA A 30 -22.45 3.36 13.05
CA ALA A 30 -22.88 2.00 12.77
C ALA A 30 -23.13 1.75 11.26
N THR A 31 -23.32 0.49 10.88
CA THR A 31 -23.67 0.13 9.49
C THR A 31 -25.00 0.74 9.09
N GLY A 32 -25.06 1.34 7.89
CA GLY A 32 -26.27 1.92 7.32
C GLY A 32 -26.68 3.29 7.85
N THR A 33 -25.86 3.95 8.68
CA THR A 33 -26.21 5.25 9.29
C THR A 33 -25.88 6.46 8.40
N GLY A 34 -24.99 6.30 7.41
CA GLY A 34 -24.66 7.36 6.45
C GLY A 34 -23.18 7.54 6.14
N LYS A 35 -22.27 6.75 6.75
CA LYS A 35 -20.81 6.85 6.53
C LYS A 35 -20.40 6.87 5.06
N THR A 36 -20.86 5.89 4.26
CA THR A 36 -20.55 5.78 2.83
C THR A 36 -21.05 7.02 2.07
N VAL A 37 -22.22 7.56 2.44
CA VAL A 37 -22.75 8.79 1.83
C VAL A 37 -21.89 9.99 2.18
N THR A 38 -21.45 10.15 3.43
CA THR A 38 -20.50 11.21 3.80
C THR A 38 -19.19 11.10 3.03
N LEU A 39 -18.62 9.90 2.96
CA LEU A 39 -17.40 9.63 2.19
C LEU A 39 -17.60 10.07 0.73
N GLN A 40 -18.70 9.63 0.10
CA GLN A 40 -19.03 9.99 -1.27
C GLN A 40 -19.19 11.51 -1.45
N VAL A 41 -19.99 12.19 -0.62
CA VAL A 41 -20.20 13.65 -0.69
C VAL A 41 -18.88 14.40 -0.56
N MET A 42 -18.01 14.00 0.37
CA MET A 42 -16.69 14.61 0.51
C MET A 42 -15.81 14.35 -0.71
N ALA A 43 -15.80 13.12 -1.26
CA ALA A 43 -15.04 12.77 -2.45
C ALA A 43 -15.50 13.56 -3.69
N GLU A 44 -16.80 13.69 -3.87
CA GLU A 44 -17.45 14.50 -4.90
C GLU A 44 -17.01 15.98 -4.80
N HIS A 45 -17.08 16.56 -3.60
CA HIS A 45 -16.68 17.96 -3.38
C HIS A 45 -15.18 18.19 -3.57
N PHE A 46 -14.33 17.25 -3.16
CA PHE A 46 -12.89 17.29 -3.47
C PHE A 46 -12.63 17.21 -4.98
N SER A 47 -13.26 16.26 -5.67
CA SER A 47 -13.14 16.13 -7.12
C SER A 47 -13.57 17.41 -7.83
N ALA A 48 -14.68 18.03 -7.42
CA ALA A 48 -15.21 19.26 -8.01
C ALA A 48 -14.21 20.44 -7.95
N ILE A 49 -13.44 20.55 -6.87
CA ILE A 49 -12.40 21.59 -6.73
C ILE A 49 -11.04 21.18 -7.33
N GLY A 50 -10.98 20.08 -8.07
CA GLY A 50 -9.75 19.58 -8.68
C GLY A 50 -8.78 18.93 -7.70
N VAL A 51 -9.29 18.32 -6.63
CA VAL A 51 -8.51 17.48 -5.70
C VAL A 51 -8.80 16.02 -6.04
N PRO A 52 -7.81 15.26 -6.54
CA PRO A 52 -7.93 13.82 -6.73
C PRO A 52 -8.23 13.11 -5.40
N VAL A 53 -8.98 12.03 -5.48
CA VAL A 53 -9.37 11.23 -4.31
C VAL A 53 -8.99 9.78 -4.55
N PHE A 54 -8.52 9.09 -3.51
CA PHE A 54 -8.38 7.64 -3.51
C PHE A 54 -9.31 7.03 -2.46
N MET A 55 -10.06 6.00 -2.82
CA MET A 55 -10.99 5.31 -1.94
C MET A 55 -10.82 3.81 -2.07
N SER A 56 -10.70 3.11 -0.95
CA SER A 56 -10.74 1.66 -0.91
C SER A 56 -12.20 1.18 -0.82
N ASP A 57 -12.76 0.68 -1.92
CA ASP A 57 -14.14 0.20 -2.00
C ASP A 57 -14.22 -1.29 -1.66
N VAL A 58 -14.43 -1.54 -0.37
CA VAL A 58 -14.58 -2.89 0.21
C VAL A 58 -15.96 -3.49 -0.08
N LYS A 59 -16.98 -2.64 -0.17
CA LYS A 59 -18.39 -3.07 -0.29
C LYS A 59 -18.89 -3.10 -1.74
N GLY A 60 -18.16 -2.48 -2.66
CA GLY A 60 -18.55 -2.32 -4.06
C GLY A 60 -19.61 -1.24 -4.29
N ASP A 61 -19.88 -0.39 -3.29
CA ASP A 61 -21.00 0.56 -3.29
C ASP A 61 -20.61 1.99 -3.66
N LEU A 62 -19.31 2.27 -3.90
CA LEU A 62 -18.82 3.60 -4.27
C LEU A 62 -18.72 3.84 -5.78
N SER A 63 -18.79 2.78 -6.59
CA SER A 63 -18.63 2.87 -8.05
C SER A 63 -19.69 3.76 -8.76
N GLY A 64 -20.83 3.98 -8.12
CA GLY A 64 -21.92 4.85 -8.59
C GLY A 64 -21.52 6.30 -8.83
N VAL A 65 -20.49 6.80 -8.15
CA VAL A 65 -20.01 8.18 -8.31
C VAL A 65 -19.57 8.51 -9.75
N SER A 66 -19.28 7.48 -10.57
CA SER A 66 -18.99 7.60 -12.00
C SER A 66 -20.21 7.97 -12.87
N GLN A 67 -21.43 7.87 -12.32
CA GLN A 67 -22.69 8.15 -13.01
C GLN A 67 -23.40 9.31 -12.33
N ALA A 68 -24.19 10.06 -13.10
CA ALA A 68 -25.06 11.06 -12.52
C ALA A 68 -26.09 10.38 -11.62
N GLY A 69 -26.38 10.98 -10.47
CA GLY A 69 -27.44 10.52 -9.58
C GLY A 69 -28.84 10.66 -10.19
N GLY A 70 -29.84 10.55 -9.31
CA GLY A 70 -31.26 10.63 -9.67
C GLY A 70 -32.01 9.33 -9.44
N GLY A 71 -33.35 9.42 -9.43
CA GLY A 71 -34.22 8.26 -9.22
C GLY A 71 -34.17 7.67 -7.81
N ASN A 72 -33.65 8.41 -6.83
CA ASN A 72 -33.56 7.98 -5.44
C ASN A 72 -34.41 8.90 -4.55
N ALA A 73 -35.57 8.39 -4.12
CA ALA A 73 -36.54 9.13 -3.31
C ALA A 73 -35.96 9.70 -2.00
N LYS A 74 -34.96 9.03 -1.39
CA LYS A 74 -34.31 9.54 -0.16
C LYS A 74 -33.45 10.77 -0.45
N VAL A 75 -32.77 10.77 -1.60
CA VAL A 75 -31.95 11.90 -2.05
C VAL A 75 -32.85 13.08 -2.39
N GLU A 76 -33.91 12.86 -3.17
CA GLU A 76 -34.90 13.89 -3.54
C GLU A 76 -35.58 14.51 -2.32
N ALA A 77 -35.97 13.67 -1.35
CA ALA A 77 -36.53 14.14 -0.08
C ALA A 77 -35.53 14.99 0.70
N ARG A 78 -34.24 14.61 0.74
CA ARG A 78 -33.19 15.37 1.42
C ARG A 78 -32.91 16.71 0.74
N VAL A 79 -32.87 16.76 -0.59
CA VAL A 79 -32.73 18.01 -1.36
C VAL A 79 -33.87 18.98 -1.02
N THR A 80 -35.11 18.46 -0.98
CA THR A 80 -36.29 19.25 -0.62
C THR A 80 -36.25 19.71 0.85
N GLN A 81 -35.92 18.81 1.77
CA GLN A 81 -35.82 19.09 3.21
C GLN A 81 -34.81 20.19 3.52
N LEU A 82 -33.67 20.20 2.82
CA LEU A 82 -32.60 21.18 3.01
C LEU A 82 -32.72 22.42 2.11
N ALA A 83 -33.79 22.51 1.30
CA ALA A 83 -34.05 23.61 0.37
C ALA A 83 -32.84 23.94 -0.53
N LEU A 84 -32.16 22.92 -1.06
CA LEU A 84 -30.98 23.10 -1.90
C LEU A 84 -31.39 23.53 -3.32
N THR A 85 -31.30 24.83 -3.60
CA THR A 85 -31.73 25.41 -4.89
C THR A 85 -30.77 25.13 -6.04
N ASP A 86 -29.48 24.98 -5.75
CA ASP A 86 -28.41 24.80 -6.75
C ASP A 86 -27.98 23.33 -6.87
N PHE A 87 -28.78 22.39 -6.36
CA PHE A 87 -28.47 20.97 -6.43
C PHE A 87 -28.70 20.43 -7.84
N ALA A 88 -27.66 19.85 -8.44
CA ALA A 88 -27.73 19.16 -9.71
C ALA A 88 -27.08 17.79 -9.60
N TYR A 89 -27.73 16.78 -10.19
CA TYR A 89 -27.11 15.47 -10.35
C TYR A 89 -25.96 15.54 -11.36
N GLN A 90 -24.81 14.97 -11.02
CA GLN A 90 -23.67 14.93 -11.92
C GLN A 90 -22.81 13.69 -11.70
N ALA A 91 -22.13 13.28 -12.77
CA ALA A 91 -21.11 12.24 -12.74
C ALA A 91 -19.73 12.84 -12.46
N TYR A 92 -18.88 12.10 -11.77
CA TYR A 92 -17.49 12.46 -11.50
C TYR A 92 -16.51 11.57 -12.27
N PRO A 93 -15.32 12.07 -12.61
CA PRO A 93 -14.33 11.29 -13.33
C PRO A 93 -13.76 10.20 -12.42
N VAL A 94 -13.85 8.94 -12.83
CA VAL A 94 -13.44 7.79 -12.02
C VAL A 94 -12.39 6.95 -12.73
N THR A 95 -11.40 6.49 -11.97
CA THR A 95 -10.47 5.43 -12.39
C THR A 95 -10.66 4.23 -11.47
N PHE A 96 -10.95 3.05 -12.04
CA PHE A 96 -11.05 1.81 -11.26
C PHE A 96 -9.70 1.10 -11.21
N TRP A 97 -9.34 0.67 -10.01
CA TRP A 97 -8.11 -0.07 -9.69
C TRP A 97 -8.49 -1.41 -9.07
N ASP A 98 -7.74 -2.46 -9.35
CA ASP A 98 -7.94 -3.81 -8.80
C ASP A 98 -6.62 -4.57 -8.79
N PRO A 99 -6.09 -5.06 -7.65
CA PRO A 99 -4.84 -5.81 -7.62
C PRO A 99 -4.86 -7.10 -8.45
N PHE A 100 -6.04 -7.64 -8.76
CA PHE A 100 -6.19 -8.85 -9.58
C PHE A 100 -6.55 -8.55 -11.04
N GLY A 101 -6.82 -7.28 -11.36
CA GLY A 101 -7.12 -6.80 -12.72
C GLY A 101 -8.48 -7.21 -13.31
N ALA A 102 -9.42 -7.69 -12.50
CA ALA A 102 -10.73 -8.16 -12.96
C ALA A 102 -11.76 -7.04 -13.05
N MET A 103 -11.75 -6.12 -12.07
CA MET A 103 -12.76 -5.07 -11.89
C MET A 103 -12.20 -3.65 -12.11
N GLY A 104 -10.93 -3.54 -12.49
CA GLY A 104 -10.20 -2.29 -12.70
C GLY A 104 -8.79 -2.55 -13.24
N HIS A 105 -8.00 -1.49 -13.39
CA HIS A 105 -6.60 -1.59 -13.80
C HIS A 105 -5.77 -2.32 -12.73
N PRO A 106 -4.86 -3.24 -13.13
CA PRO A 106 -3.99 -3.94 -12.19
C PRO A 106 -3.19 -2.99 -11.30
N VAL A 107 -3.24 -3.21 -9.98
CA VAL A 107 -2.36 -2.52 -9.02
C VAL A 107 -1.26 -3.49 -8.60
N ARG A 108 -0.02 -3.19 -9.00
CA ARG A 108 1.15 -3.98 -8.62
C ARG A 108 2.13 -3.18 -7.76
N ALA A 109 2.78 -3.88 -6.84
CA ALA A 109 3.97 -3.45 -6.10
C ALA A 109 5.15 -4.36 -6.47
N THR A 110 6.40 -3.95 -6.23
CA THR A 110 7.51 -4.91 -6.26
C THR A 110 7.77 -5.46 -4.86
N ILE A 111 8.39 -6.64 -4.75
CA ILE A 111 8.81 -7.19 -3.45
C ILE A 111 9.81 -6.26 -2.77
N SER A 112 10.73 -5.67 -3.54
CA SER A 112 11.70 -4.68 -3.07
C SER A 112 11.03 -3.45 -2.45
N ASP A 113 10.00 -2.89 -3.09
CA ASP A 113 9.30 -1.70 -2.60
C ASP A 113 8.39 -2.01 -1.40
N MET A 114 7.69 -3.15 -1.43
CA MET A 114 6.89 -3.59 -0.29
C MET A 114 7.78 -3.74 0.96
N GLY A 115 8.96 -4.34 0.79
CA GLY A 115 9.95 -4.47 1.83
C GLY A 115 9.61 -5.51 2.91
N PRO A 116 10.57 -5.83 3.80
CA PRO A 116 10.45 -6.95 4.72
C PRO A 116 9.44 -6.72 5.84
N LEU A 117 9.18 -5.46 6.24
CA LEU A 117 8.23 -5.14 7.31
C LEU A 117 6.79 -5.44 6.90
N LEU A 118 6.39 -4.92 5.73
CA LEU A 118 5.03 -5.09 5.21
C LEU A 118 4.81 -6.54 4.75
N LEU A 119 5.78 -7.15 4.09
CA LEU A 119 5.73 -8.58 3.76
C LEU A 119 5.66 -9.45 5.02
N GLY A 120 6.38 -9.11 6.08
CA GLY A 120 6.29 -9.80 7.36
C GLY A 120 4.87 -9.82 7.93
N ARG A 121 4.14 -8.70 7.83
CA ARG A 121 2.71 -8.65 8.19
C ARG A 121 1.85 -9.48 7.25
N MET A 122 2.04 -9.32 5.94
CA MET A 122 1.26 -10.03 4.93
C MET A 122 1.37 -11.56 5.11
N LEU A 123 2.57 -12.05 5.40
CA LEU A 123 2.87 -13.47 5.63
C LEU A 123 2.65 -13.93 7.08
N ASN A 124 2.22 -13.03 7.97
CA ASN A 124 2.01 -13.30 9.40
C ASN A 124 3.26 -13.89 10.11
N LEU A 125 4.42 -13.30 9.85
CA LEU A 125 5.68 -13.76 10.41
C LEU A 125 5.82 -13.35 11.88
N ASN A 126 6.42 -14.23 12.69
CA ASN A 126 6.88 -13.87 14.03
C ASN A 126 8.22 -13.09 13.98
N ASP A 127 8.67 -12.55 15.11
CA ASP A 127 9.87 -11.72 15.18
C ASP A 127 11.14 -12.41 14.63
N THR A 128 11.30 -13.70 14.88
CA THR A 128 12.44 -14.47 14.37
C THR A 128 12.39 -14.63 12.85
N GLN A 129 11.23 -14.94 12.30
CA GLN A 129 11.01 -15.06 10.85
C GLN A 129 11.13 -13.70 10.16
N ALA A 130 10.60 -12.63 10.77
CA ALA A 130 10.76 -11.27 10.28
C ALA A 130 12.23 -10.84 10.27
N GLY A 131 13.02 -11.21 11.29
CA GLY A 131 14.47 -11.00 11.31
C GLY A 131 15.19 -11.70 10.16
N VAL A 132 14.85 -12.96 9.88
CA VAL A 132 15.38 -13.70 8.73
C VAL A 132 14.98 -13.05 7.40
N LEU A 133 13.73 -12.59 7.26
CA LEU A 133 13.29 -11.90 6.05
C LEU A 133 14.07 -10.59 5.84
N ASN A 134 14.29 -9.80 6.89
CA ASN A 134 15.12 -8.59 6.82
C ASN A 134 16.55 -8.89 6.36
N LEU A 135 17.13 -9.99 6.84
CA LEU A 135 18.44 -10.44 6.39
C LEU A 135 18.44 -10.81 4.90
N VAL A 136 17.44 -11.56 4.43
CA VAL A 136 17.34 -11.95 3.01
C VAL A 136 17.31 -10.70 2.11
N PHE A 137 16.55 -9.67 2.50
CA PHE A 137 16.53 -8.39 1.80
C PHE A 137 17.90 -7.70 1.82
N LYS A 138 18.57 -7.68 2.97
CA LYS A 138 19.91 -7.08 3.11
C LYS A 138 20.93 -7.75 2.19
N ILE A 139 20.93 -9.08 2.12
CA ILE A 139 21.81 -9.84 1.23
C ILE A 139 21.47 -9.55 -0.24
N ALA A 140 20.18 -9.46 -0.61
CA ALA A 140 19.77 -9.12 -1.97
C ALA A 140 20.35 -7.76 -2.40
N ASP A 141 20.22 -6.74 -1.54
CA ASP A 141 20.72 -5.40 -1.82
C ASP A 141 22.24 -5.34 -1.93
N ASP A 142 22.95 -5.99 -1.01
CA ASP A 142 24.43 -6.00 -1.01
C ASP A 142 24.99 -6.72 -2.25
N ASN A 143 24.19 -7.59 -2.88
CA ASN A 143 24.52 -8.27 -4.13
C ASN A 143 23.87 -7.66 -5.39
N GLY A 144 23.15 -6.54 -5.28
CA GLY A 144 22.48 -5.91 -6.42
C GLY A 144 21.44 -6.81 -7.11
N LEU A 145 20.76 -7.66 -6.32
CA LEU A 145 19.72 -8.58 -6.78
C LEU A 145 18.35 -7.93 -6.57
N LEU A 146 17.63 -7.69 -7.68
CA LEU A 146 16.29 -7.09 -7.65
C LEU A 146 15.26 -8.12 -7.22
N LEU A 147 14.39 -7.75 -6.28
CA LEU A 147 13.25 -8.56 -5.87
C LEU A 147 11.99 -7.93 -6.47
N LEU A 148 11.59 -8.38 -7.66
CA LEU A 148 10.43 -7.82 -8.35
C LEU A 148 9.16 -8.55 -7.90
N ASP A 149 9.20 -9.87 -7.81
CA ASP A 149 8.02 -10.71 -7.57
C ASP A 149 8.25 -11.89 -6.60
N LEU A 150 7.27 -12.78 -6.50
CA LEU A 150 7.34 -13.95 -5.62
C LEU A 150 8.38 -14.99 -6.08
N LYS A 151 8.70 -15.13 -7.37
CA LYS A 151 9.77 -16.07 -7.83
C LYS A 151 11.13 -15.58 -7.32
N ASP A 152 11.36 -14.27 -7.34
CA ASP A 152 12.60 -13.68 -6.84
C ASP A 152 12.82 -13.90 -5.36
N LEU A 153 11.79 -13.63 -4.55
CA LEU A 153 11.91 -13.81 -3.10
C LEU A 153 12.11 -15.29 -2.73
N ARG A 154 11.41 -16.21 -3.41
CA ARG A 154 11.59 -17.65 -3.23
C ARG A 154 13.04 -18.07 -3.56
N ALA A 155 13.59 -17.58 -4.68
CA ALA A 155 14.96 -17.87 -5.08
C ALA A 155 15.98 -17.30 -4.09
N MET A 156 15.79 -16.07 -3.61
CA MET A 156 16.65 -15.47 -2.59
C MET A 156 16.59 -16.22 -1.26
N LEU A 157 15.41 -16.66 -0.81
CA LEU A 157 15.27 -17.49 0.40
C LEU A 157 16.01 -18.81 0.27
N GLN A 158 15.91 -19.46 -0.90
CA GLN A 158 16.64 -20.70 -1.18
C GLN A 158 18.15 -20.47 -1.16
N TYR A 159 18.62 -19.44 -1.86
CA TYR A 159 20.03 -19.07 -1.90
C TYR A 159 20.61 -18.79 -0.51
N VAL A 160 19.90 -18.03 0.33
CA VAL A 160 20.33 -17.74 1.70
C VAL A 160 20.31 -19.01 2.56
N GLY A 161 19.33 -19.89 2.38
CA GLY A 161 19.25 -21.18 3.07
C GLY A 161 20.43 -22.10 2.73
N ASP A 162 20.75 -22.24 1.44
CA ASP A 162 21.83 -23.11 0.96
C ASP A 162 23.22 -22.62 1.37
N ASN A 163 23.38 -21.30 1.51
CA ASN A 163 24.65 -20.66 1.87
C ASN A 163 24.64 -20.08 3.30
N ALA A 164 23.76 -20.58 4.18
CA ALA A 164 23.55 -20.00 5.53
C ALA A 164 24.84 -19.90 6.36
N LYS A 165 25.78 -20.84 6.18
CA LYS A 165 27.07 -20.85 6.88
C LYS A 165 27.92 -19.62 6.54
N ASP A 166 27.85 -19.14 5.30
CA ASP A 166 28.64 -18.01 4.82
C ASP A 166 28.11 -16.69 5.37
N PHE A 167 26.80 -16.61 5.66
CA PHE A 167 26.15 -15.42 6.20
C PHE A 167 26.11 -15.39 7.74
N THR A 168 26.32 -16.53 8.40
CA THR A 168 26.13 -16.66 9.86
C THR A 168 27.00 -15.70 10.66
N THR A 169 28.25 -15.50 10.24
CA THR A 169 29.21 -14.65 10.99
C THR A 169 28.86 -13.17 10.90
N GLU A 170 28.36 -12.72 9.75
CA GLU A 170 28.06 -11.30 9.51
C GLU A 170 26.66 -10.92 10.00
N PHE A 171 25.69 -11.82 9.89
CA PHE A 171 24.28 -11.50 10.09
C PHE A 171 23.56 -12.32 11.16
N GLY A 172 24.27 -13.27 11.79
CA GLY A 172 23.69 -14.17 12.77
C GLY A 172 23.07 -15.43 12.15
N ASN A 173 22.57 -16.31 13.00
CA ASN A 173 22.14 -17.65 12.59
C ASN A 173 20.84 -17.62 11.77
N VAL A 174 20.86 -18.23 10.58
CA VAL A 174 19.68 -18.43 9.74
C VAL A 174 19.20 -19.86 9.87
N SER A 175 18.06 -20.06 10.54
CA SER A 175 17.51 -21.41 10.69
C SER A 175 16.75 -21.85 9.44
N ALA A 176 16.96 -23.10 9.01
CA ALA A 176 16.19 -23.71 7.92
C ALA A 176 14.68 -23.75 8.22
N ALA A 177 14.30 -23.83 9.51
CA ALA A 177 12.92 -23.79 9.95
C ALA A 177 12.25 -22.44 9.63
N SER A 178 12.95 -21.31 9.86
CA SER A 178 12.47 -19.97 9.53
C SER A 178 12.32 -19.79 8.02
N ILE A 179 13.31 -20.20 7.23
CA ILE A 179 13.24 -20.15 5.75
C ILE A 179 12.03 -20.94 5.24
N GLY A 180 11.87 -22.18 5.70
CA GLY A 180 10.74 -23.02 5.30
C GLY A 180 9.38 -22.45 5.73
N ALA A 181 9.30 -21.75 6.87
CA ALA A 181 8.08 -21.08 7.28
C ALA A 181 7.72 -19.90 6.36
N ILE A 182 8.70 -19.07 5.99
CA ILE A 182 8.50 -17.97 5.05
C ILE A 182 8.09 -18.51 3.67
N GLN A 183 8.78 -19.55 3.16
CA GLN A 183 8.44 -20.17 1.87
C GLN A 183 7.00 -20.72 1.84
N ARG A 184 6.51 -21.34 2.93
CA ARG A 184 5.11 -21.77 3.03
C ARG A 184 4.14 -20.59 3.05
N GLY A 185 4.49 -19.50 3.73
CA GLY A 185 3.71 -18.26 3.69
C GLY A 185 3.60 -17.70 2.26
N LEU A 186 4.70 -17.71 1.50
CA LEU A 186 4.68 -17.28 0.10
C LEU A 186 3.80 -18.18 -0.76
N LEU A 187 3.81 -19.50 -0.53
CA LEU A 187 2.93 -20.43 -1.25
C LEU A 187 1.44 -20.19 -0.95
N GLU A 188 1.10 -19.88 0.30
CA GLU A 188 -0.25 -19.50 0.69
C GLU A 188 -0.67 -18.17 0.05
N LEU A 189 0.22 -17.19 0.00
CA LEU A 189 -0.03 -15.92 -0.68
C LEU A 189 -0.24 -16.12 -2.19
N ASP A 190 0.57 -16.98 -2.81
CA ASP A 190 0.48 -17.36 -4.23
C ASP A 190 -0.89 -18.02 -4.54
N SER A 191 -1.34 -18.94 -3.68
CA SER A 191 -2.66 -19.60 -3.82
C SER A 191 -3.85 -18.62 -3.71
N GLN A 192 -3.65 -17.50 -3.03
CA GLN A 192 -4.62 -16.39 -2.90
C GLN A 192 -4.50 -15.35 -4.04
N GLY A 193 -3.70 -15.62 -5.08
CA GLY A 193 -3.51 -14.73 -6.22
C GLY A 193 -2.43 -13.66 -6.01
N GLY A 194 -1.56 -13.82 -5.01
CA GLY A 194 -0.49 -12.88 -4.70
C GLY A 194 0.49 -12.64 -5.85
N GLU A 195 0.66 -13.60 -6.77
CA GLU A 195 1.45 -13.42 -7.98
C GLU A 195 1.01 -12.20 -8.80
N LYS A 196 -0.29 -11.90 -8.85
CA LYS A 196 -0.82 -10.74 -9.60
C LYS A 196 -0.52 -9.40 -8.93
N ILE A 197 -0.28 -9.41 -7.62
CA ILE A 197 -0.02 -8.21 -6.81
C ILE A 197 1.43 -7.78 -6.93
N PHE A 198 2.35 -8.71 -7.20
CA PHE A 198 3.78 -8.43 -7.26
C PHE A 198 4.34 -8.51 -8.67
N GLY A 199 4.95 -7.42 -9.14
CA GLY A 199 5.60 -7.38 -10.45
C GLY A 199 5.58 -5.99 -11.09
N GLU A 200 5.90 -5.94 -12.38
CA GLU A 200 5.91 -4.70 -13.17
C GLU A 200 4.82 -4.69 -14.27
N PRO A 201 4.29 -3.51 -14.66
CA PRO A 201 4.62 -2.19 -14.14
C PRO A 201 4.04 -1.97 -12.74
N MET A 202 4.88 -1.48 -11.84
CA MET A 202 4.46 -1.02 -10.53
C MET A 202 3.58 0.23 -10.69
N LEU A 203 2.61 0.40 -9.78
CA LEU A 203 1.76 1.59 -9.77
C LEU A 203 2.61 2.87 -9.70
N ASN A 204 2.43 3.75 -10.70
CA ASN A 204 2.99 5.08 -10.65
C ASN A 204 2.05 6.00 -9.86
N ILE A 205 2.53 6.50 -8.73
CA ILE A 205 1.76 7.35 -7.83
C ILE A 205 1.28 8.64 -8.49
N ALA A 206 2.01 9.14 -9.51
CA ALA A 206 1.58 10.31 -10.28
C ALA A 206 0.25 10.08 -11.01
N ASP A 207 -0.09 8.83 -11.34
CA ASP A 207 -1.36 8.50 -11.99
C ASP A 207 -2.57 8.63 -11.06
N LEU A 208 -2.35 8.61 -9.75
CA LEU A 208 -3.40 8.86 -8.76
C LEU A 208 -3.73 10.35 -8.58
N ILE A 209 -2.88 11.25 -9.07
CA ILE A 209 -2.94 12.70 -8.79
C ILE A 209 -3.40 13.50 -10.03
N GLN A 210 -4.05 12.82 -10.97
CA GLN A 210 -4.50 13.42 -12.23
C GLN A 210 -5.84 14.16 -12.08
N THR A 211 -6.13 15.03 -13.05
CA THR A 211 -7.44 15.69 -13.24
C THR A 211 -8.00 15.38 -14.61
N ASP A 212 -9.33 15.44 -14.76
CA ASP A 212 -10.00 15.34 -16.06
C ASP A 212 -9.82 16.63 -16.89
N SER A 213 -10.37 16.62 -18.11
CA SER A 213 -10.33 17.77 -19.03
C SER A 213 -11.10 19.00 -18.55
N ALA A 214 -12.00 18.85 -17.58
CA ALA A 214 -12.73 19.93 -16.92
C ALA A 214 -12.01 20.45 -15.66
N GLY A 215 -10.84 19.90 -15.32
CA GLY A 215 -10.06 20.27 -14.14
C GLY A 215 -10.55 19.63 -12.84
N ARG A 216 -11.48 18.66 -12.91
CA ARG A 216 -11.95 17.90 -11.74
C ARG A 216 -10.95 16.82 -11.38
N GLY A 217 -10.74 16.58 -10.09
CA GLY A 217 -9.81 15.57 -9.59
C GLY A 217 -10.32 14.16 -9.89
N MET A 218 -9.45 13.27 -10.35
CA MET A 218 -9.83 11.87 -10.58
C MET A 218 -10.22 11.20 -9.25
N VAL A 219 -11.34 10.49 -9.26
CA VAL A 219 -11.80 9.64 -8.15
C VAL A 219 -11.29 8.22 -8.40
N ASN A 220 -10.19 7.87 -7.74
CA ASN A 220 -9.55 6.56 -7.81
C ASN A 220 -10.24 5.59 -6.86
N ILE A 221 -10.82 4.52 -7.40
CA ILE A 221 -11.55 3.51 -6.61
C ILE A 221 -10.81 2.19 -6.69
N LEU A 222 -10.24 1.75 -5.57
CA LEU A 222 -9.67 0.41 -5.44
C LEU A 222 -10.79 -0.59 -5.12
N CYS A 223 -11.09 -1.46 -6.06
CA CYS A 223 -12.01 -2.58 -5.89
C CYS A 223 -11.33 -3.63 -5.01
N ALA A 224 -11.84 -3.80 -3.79
CA ALA A 224 -11.21 -4.63 -2.76
C ALA A 224 -12.10 -5.79 -2.28
N ASP A 225 -13.17 -6.11 -3.02
CA ASP A 225 -14.12 -7.17 -2.70
C ASP A 225 -13.44 -8.54 -2.55
N GLN A 226 -12.53 -8.89 -3.46
CA GLN A 226 -11.75 -10.13 -3.36
C GLN A 226 -10.68 -10.05 -2.26
N LEU A 227 -10.06 -8.89 -2.07
CA LEU A 227 -9.03 -8.67 -1.03
C LEU A 227 -9.58 -8.84 0.39
N MET A 228 -10.89 -8.74 0.60
CA MET A 228 -11.53 -9.03 1.89
C MET A 228 -11.42 -10.47 2.34
N GLN A 229 -11.18 -11.39 1.41
CA GLN A 229 -10.85 -12.77 1.76
C GLN A 229 -9.45 -12.88 2.39
N SER A 230 -8.59 -11.87 2.16
CA SER A 230 -7.24 -11.76 2.73
C SER A 230 -7.02 -10.37 3.38
N PRO A 231 -7.63 -10.08 4.55
CA PRO A 231 -7.57 -8.76 5.20
C PRO A 231 -6.16 -8.22 5.44
N LYS A 232 -5.20 -9.12 5.70
CA LYS A 232 -3.79 -8.74 5.90
C LYS A 232 -3.16 -8.21 4.61
N THR A 233 -3.45 -8.83 3.48
CA THR A 233 -2.99 -8.40 2.15
C THR A 233 -3.59 -7.05 1.80
N TYR A 234 -4.90 -6.88 2.00
CA TYR A 234 -5.60 -5.60 1.85
C TYR A 234 -4.93 -4.47 2.66
N ALA A 235 -4.80 -4.67 3.98
CA ALA A 235 -4.21 -3.67 4.85
C ALA A 235 -2.77 -3.35 4.44
N THR A 236 -1.99 -4.38 4.08
CA THR A 236 -0.60 -4.20 3.67
C THR A 236 -0.48 -3.40 2.38
N LEU A 237 -1.32 -3.67 1.38
CA LEU A 237 -1.33 -2.93 0.12
C LEU A 237 -1.67 -1.45 0.32
N LEU A 238 -2.68 -1.14 1.13
CA LEU A 238 -3.04 0.26 1.39
C LEU A 238 -1.98 1.01 2.19
N LEU A 239 -1.31 0.33 3.11
CA LEU A 239 -0.19 0.90 3.86
C LEU A 239 1.03 1.13 2.99
N TRP A 240 1.33 0.21 2.07
CA TRP A 240 2.34 0.39 1.04
C TRP A 240 2.02 1.62 0.20
N LEU A 241 0.79 1.74 -0.30
CA LEU A 241 0.41 2.88 -1.14
C LEU A 241 0.57 4.23 -0.42
N LEU A 242 0.24 4.28 0.87
CA LEU A 242 0.43 5.48 1.68
C LEU A 242 1.92 5.80 1.91
N ALA A 243 2.75 4.77 2.08
CA ALA A 243 4.20 4.93 2.18
C ALA A 243 4.79 5.45 0.85
N GLU A 244 4.41 4.87 -0.28
CA GLU A 244 4.84 5.33 -1.61
C GLU A 244 4.48 6.78 -1.88
N LEU A 245 3.27 7.22 -1.49
CA LEU A 245 2.87 8.62 -1.57
C LEU A 245 3.77 9.52 -0.72
N PHE A 246 4.06 9.13 0.52
CA PHE A 246 4.92 9.90 1.40
C PHE A 246 6.35 10.05 0.83
N GLU A 247 6.84 9.01 0.19
CA GLU A 247 8.22 8.93 -0.30
C GLU A 247 8.43 9.68 -1.61
N ASN A 248 7.51 9.50 -2.56
CA ASN A 248 7.65 10.06 -3.90
C ASN A 248 7.13 11.51 -4.00
N LEU A 249 6.27 11.95 -3.08
CA LEU A 249 5.78 13.32 -3.11
C LEU A 249 6.79 14.31 -2.51
N PRO A 250 7.00 15.47 -3.15
CA PRO A 250 7.80 16.54 -2.54
C PRO A 250 7.02 17.21 -1.42
N GLU A 251 7.75 17.76 -0.44
CA GLU A 251 7.14 18.64 0.56
C GLU A 251 6.49 19.84 -0.12
N ALA A 252 5.31 20.21 0.35
CA ALA A 252 4.45 21.18 -0.32
C ALA A 252 4.09 22.39 0.56
N GLY A 253 4.44 22.37 1.85
CA GLY A 253 4.07 23.42 2.79
C GLY A 253 2.55 23.55 2.96
N ASP A 254 2.08 24.78 3.19
CA ASP A 254 0.66 25.10 3.30
C ASP A 254 0.07 25.41 1.92
N LEU A 255 -0.79 24.52 1.43
CA LEU A 255 -1.46 24.64 0.14
C LEU A 255 -2.91 25.14 0.30
N ASP A 256 -3.41 25.85 -0.71
CA ASP A 256 -4.82 26.28 -0.81
C ASP A 256 -5.82 25.12 -0.83
N LYS A 257 -5.37 23.92 -1.23
CA LYS A 257 -6.11 22.65 -1.24
C LYS A 257 -5.09 21.48 -1.25
N PRO A 258 -5.45 20.28 -0.77
CA PRO A 258 -4.56 19.12 -0.81
C PRO A 258 -4.25 18.68 -2.26
N LYS A 259 -3.12 17.98 -2.44
CA LYS A 259 -2.76 17.32 -3.70
C LYS A 259 -3.57 16.05 -3.94
N LEU A 260 -3.93 15.35 -2.87
CA LEU A 260 -4.67 14.09 -2.90
C LEU A 260 -5.38 13.92 -1.55
N VAL A 261 -6.57 13.31 -1.56
CA VAL A 261 -7.25 12.86 -0.35
C VAL A 261 -7.45 11.34 -0.39
N PHE A 262 -7.05 10.65 0.67
CA PHE A 262 -7.14 9.20 0.80
C PHE A 262 -8.21 8.82 1.81
N PHE A 263 -9.19 8.02 1.40
CA PHE A 263 -10.21 7.43 2.27
C PHE A 263 -9.95 5.94 2.46
N PHE A 264 -9.78 5.54 3.72
CA PHE A 264 -9.70 4.16 4.14
C PHE A 264 -11.09 3.71 4.63
N ASP A 265 -11.89 3.09 3.76
CA ASP A 265 -13.10 2.39 4.23
C ASP A 265 -12.70 1.13 5.01
N GLU A 266 -13.47 0.85 6.05
CA GLU A 266 -13.19 -0.19 7.03
C GLU A 266 -11.78 -0.10 7.63
N ALA A 267 -11.42 1.10 8.10
CA ALA A 267 -10.11 1.41 8.67
C ALA A 267 -9.66 0.45 9.81
N HIS A 268 -10.61 -0.20 10.50
CA HIS A 268 -10.32 -1.21 11.51
C HIS A 268 -9.40 -2.34 10.98
N LEU A 269 -9.48 -2.67 9.68
CA LEU A 269 -8.65 -3.68 9.04
C LEU A 269 -7.15 -3.32 9.04
N LEU A 270 -6.81 -2.04 9.09
CA LEU A 270 -5.43 -1.57 9.16
C LEU A 270 -4.79 -1.83 10.52
N PHE A 271 -5.60 -1.86 11.58
CA PHE A 271 -5.11 -1.84 12.96
C PHE A 271 -5.34 -3.15 13.72
N ASN A 272 -6.34 -3.95 13.32
CA ASN A 272 -6.59 -5.25 13.91
C ASN A 272 -5.35 -6.14 13.87
N ASP A 273 -4.94 -6.63 15.05
CA ASP A 273 -3.75 -7.46 15.29
C ASP A 273 -2.45 -6.90 14.68
N ALA A 274 -2.38 -5.58 14.47
CA ALA A 274 -1.19 -4.94 13.93
C ALA A 274 -0.09 -4.89 15.02
N PRO A 275 1.14 -5.35 14.72
CA PRO A 275 2.26 -5.22 15.64
C PRO A 275 2.53 -3.74 15.99
N GLN A 276 3.00 -3.46 17.21
CA GLN A 276 3.25 -2.09 17.67
C GLN A 276 4.16 -1.30 16.70
N ALA A 277 5.21 -1.96 16.17
CA ALA A 277 6.12 -1.36 15.21
C ALA A 277 5.41 -0.82 13.96
N LEU A 278 4.36 -1.51 13.50
CA LEU A 278 3.59 -1.06 12.36
C LEU A 278 2.62 0.05 12.74
N VAL A 279 1.96 -0.02 13.90
CA VAL A 279 1.10 1.08 14.38
C VAL A 279 1.89 2.38 14.50
N ASP A 280 3.09 2.33 15.09
CA ASP A 280 3.98 3.49 15.21
C ASP A 280 4.40 4.02 13.83
N LYS A 281 4.58 3.12 12.86
CA LYS A 281 4.89 3.50 11.48
C LYS A 281 3.71 4.19 10.78
N ILE A 282 2.49 3.69 10.97
CA ILE A 282 1.28 4.30 10.43
C ILE A 282 1.10 5.69 11.01
N GLU A 283 1.24 5.84 12.33
CA GLU A 283 1.21 7.14 13.00
C GLU A 283 2.24 8.11 12.39
N GLN A 284 3.48 7.65 12.21
CA GLN A 284 4.53 8.45 11.58
C GLN A 284 4.14 8.89 10.16
N VAL A 285 3.65 7.97 9.33
CA VAL A 285 3.27 8.28 7.94
C VAL A 285 2.10 9.25 7.92
N VAL A 286 1.03 9.02 8.69
CA VAL A 286 -0.11 9.95 8.79
C VAL A 286 0.37 11.33 9.21
N ARG A 287 1.20 11.44 10.25
CA ARG A 287 1.74 12.72 10.72
C ARG A 287 2.55 13.45 9.64
N LEU A 288 3.40 12.73 8.89
CA LEU A 288 4.34 13.33 7.95
C LEU A 288 3.73 13.59 6.56
N ILE A 289 2.79 12.77 6.10
CA ILE A 289 2.20 12.91 4.77
C ILE A 289 1.40 14.21 4.61
N ARG A 290 0.97 14.80 5.74
CA ARG A 290 0.39 16.14 5.78
C ARG A 290 1.28 17.19 5.12
N SER A 291 2.60 17.19 5.40
CA SER A 291 3.52 18.19 4.80
C SER A 291 3.74 17.99 3.30
N LYS A 292 3.37 16.82 2.77
CA LYS A 292 3.32 16.50 1.33
C LYS A 292 2.02 16.99 0.67
N GLY A 293 1.07 17.49 1.45
CA GLY A 293 -0.22 17.97 0.98
C GLY A 293 -1.27 16.86 0.80
N VAL A 294 -1.14 15.73 1.50
CA VAL A 294 -2.11 14.62 1.40
C VAL A 294 -3.02 14.59 2.62
N GLY A 295 -4.34 14.52 2.40
CA GLY A 295 -5.33 14.26 3.44
C GLY A 295 -5.60 12.77 3.60
N VAL A 296 -5.81 12.32 4.83
CA VAL A 296 -6.10 10.91 5.14
C VAL A 296 -7.35 10.85 6.01
N TYR A 297 -8.35 10.10 5.59
CA TYR A 297 -9.63 9.98 6.27
C TYR A 297 -9.90 8.52 6.57
N PHE A 298 -9.99 8.20 7.86
CA PHE A 298 -10.35 6.86 8.30
C PHE A 298 -11.86 6.76 8.41
N VAL A 299 -12.44 5.75 7.79
CA VAL A 299 -13.87 5.46 7.86
C VAL A 299 -14.04 4.12 8.56
N THR A 300 -14.67 4.13 9.73
CA THR A 300 -14.82 2.92 10.55
C THR A 300 -16.15 2.93 11.29
N GLN A 301 -16.50 1.81 11.92
CA GLN A 301 -17.73 1.72 12.68
C GLN A 301 -17.59 2.37 14.05
N ASN A 302 -16.46 2.16 14.72
CA ASN A 302 -16.20 2.65 16.06
C ASN A 302 -14.87 3.43 16.11
N PRO A 303 -14.82 4.64 16.70
CA PRO A 303 -13.56 5.37 16.89
C PRO A 303 -12.46 4.54 17.56
N ALA A 304 -12.82 3.64 18.49
CA ALA A 304 -11.88 2.77 19.20
C ALA A 304 -11.16 1.75 18.30
N ASP A 305 -11.60 1.56 17.05
CA ASP A 305 -10.91 0.74 16.07
C ASP A 305 -9.61 1.39 15.55
N VAL A 306 -9.43 2.70 15.82
CA VAL A 306 -8.24 3.46 15.45
C VAL A 306 -7.41 3.75 16.71
N PRO A 307 -6.11 3.45 16.75
CA PRO A 307 -5.26 3.71 17.91
C PRO A 307 -5.21 5.19 18.30
N ASP A 308 -5.18 5.49 19.60
CA ASP A 308 -5.17 6.87 20.14
C ASP A 308 -4.08 7.76 19.53
N LYS A 309 -2.89 7.21 19.31
CA LYS A 309 -1.78 7.93 18.66
C LYS A 309 -2.15 8.42 17.27
N VAL A 310 -2.87 7.61 16.49
CA VAL A 310 -3.36 7.97 15.15
C VAL A 310 -4.57 8.88 15.26
N LEU A 311 -5.54 8.57 16.15
CA LEU A 311 -6.72 9.41 16.41
C LEU A 311 -6.34 10.86 16.73
N SER A 312 -5.26 11.07 17.50
CA SER A 312 -4.77 12.41 17.85
C SER A 312 -4.33 13.26 16.65
N GLN A 313 -4.05 12.62 15.50
CA GLN A 313 -3.68 13.30 14.25
C GLN A 313 -4.90 13.67 13.40
N LEU A 314 -6.11 13.20 13.74
CA LEU A 314 -7.32 13.38 12.93
C LEU A 314 -8.09 14.61 13.39
N GLY A 315 -7.94 15.71 12.66
CA GLY A 315 -8.52 17.00 13.03
C GLY A 315 -9.99 17.18 12.65
N ASN A 316 -10.46 16.58 11.55
CA ASN A 316 -11.83 16.70 11.08
C ASN A 316 -12.67 15.49 11.55
N ARG A 317 -13.91 15.72 12.03
CA ARG A 317 -14.77 14.67 12.60
C ARG A 317 -16.17 14.70 12.01
N VAL A 318 -16.66 13.51 11.62
CA VAL A 318 -18.06 13.25 11.28
C VAL A 318 -18.51 11.97 11.98
N GLN A 319 -19.34 12.09 13.00
CA GLN A 319 -19.86 10.98 13.79
C GLN A 319 -21.33 10.76 13.47
N HIS A 320 -21.63 9.68 12.75
CA HIS A 320 -22.99 9.19 12.54
C HIS A 320 -23.50 8.41 13.75
N ALA A 321 -24.76 7.99 13.72
CA ALA A 321 -25.37 7.23 14.80
C ALA A 321 -24.54 5.99 15.24
N LEU A 322 -24.45 5.76 16.54
CA LEU A 322 -23.96 4.49 17.11
C LEU A 322 -25.09 3.79 17.85
N ARG A 323 -25.05 2.46 17.86
CA ARG A 323 -26.02 1.64 18.60
C ARG A 323 -25.44 1.35 19.97
N ALA A 324 -26.11 1.74 21.06
CA ALA A 324 -25.61 1.60 22.42
C ALA A 324 -26.32 0.49 23.22
N PHE A 325 -26.29 -0.76 22.73
CA PHE A 325 -27.02 -1.87 23.37
C PHE A 325 -26.22 -2.60 24.45
N SER A 326 -24.88 -2.58 24.35
CA SER A 326 -23.98 -3.25 25.29
C SER A 326 -23.08 -2.26 26.04
N PRO A 327 -22.44 -2.67 27.16
CA PRO A 327 -21.44 -1.85 27.83
C PRO A 327 -20.25 -1.49 26.93
N ARG A 328 -19.91 -2.35 25.96
CA ARG A 328 -18.88 -2.06 24.94
C ARG A 328 -19.34 -0.90 24.05
N ASP A 329 -20.60 -0.90 23.65
CA ASP A 329 -21.14 0.13 22.79
C ASP A 329 -21.28 1.47 23.51
N GLN A 330 -21.66 1.46 24.78
CA GLN A 330 -21.69 2.67 25.62
C GLN A 330 -20.30 3.32 25.71
N LYS A 331 -19.24 2.50 25.88
CA LYS A 331 -17.86 3.00 25.81
C LYS A 331 -17.52 3.60 24.44
N ALA A 332 -18.05 3.02 23.36
CA ALA A 332 -17.85 3.54 22.01
C ALA A 332 -18.51 4.91 21.81
N VAL A 333 -19.75 5.07 22.30
CA VAL A 333 -20.47 6.36 22.29
C VAL A 333 -19.69 7.42 23.05
N LYS A 334 -19.25 7.09 24.27
CA LYS A 334 -18.46 8.00 25.10
C LYS A 334 -17.15 8.38 24.42
N ALA A 335 -16.40 7.41 23.92
CA ALA A 335 -15.16 7.66 23.19
C ALA A 335 -15.39 8.55 21.95
N ALA A 336 -16.49 8.34 21.22
CA ALA A 336 -16.86 9.19 20.10
C ALA A 336 -17.07 10.65 20.54
N ALA A 337 -17.88 10.88 21.58
CA ALA A 337 -18.16 12.21 22.12
C ALA A 337 -16.87 12.93 22.57
N GLU A 338 -16.00 12.23 23.30
CA GLU A 338 -14.74 12.77 23.83
C GLU A 338 -13.72 13.15 22.75
N THR A 339 -13.89 12.67 21.50
CA THR A 339 -12.96 12.98 20.40
C THR A 339 -13.27 14.29 19.67
N MET A 340 -14.37 14.97 20.02
CA MET A 340 -14.82 16.20 19.39
C MET A 340 -14.71 17.38 20.35
N ARG A 341 -14.75 18.60 19.82
CA ARG A 341 -14.84 19.79 20.68
C ARG A 341 -16.27 19.96 21.16
N ASP A 342 -16.42 19.87 22.47
CA ASP A 342 -17.66 20.02 23.23
C ASP A 342 -18.50 21.24 22.84
N ASN A 343 -19.80 21.03 22.77
CA ASN A 343 -20.79 22.07 22.61
C ASN A 343 -21.72 22.09 23.84
N PRO A 344 -21.64 23.10 24.73
CA PRO A 344 -22.44 23.16 25.96
C PRO A 344 -23.97 23.14 25.77
N SER A 345 -24.45 23.29 24.54
CA SER A 345 -25.89 23.22 24.21
C SER A 345 -26.35 21.83 23.78
N LEU A 346 -25.43 20.88 23.62
CA LEU A 346 -25.67 19.52 23.17
C LEU A 346 -25.23 18.53 24.25
N ASP A 347 -25.92 17.40 24.34
CA ASP A 347 -25.42 16.21 25.03
C ASP A 347 -24.98 15.24 23.94
N GLU A 348 -23.68 15.26 23.61
CA GLU A 348 -23.14 14.50 22.49
C GLU A 348 -23.35 12.99 22.66
N GLU A 349 -23.19 12.47 23.88
CA GLU A 349 -23.39 11.04 24.15
C GLU A 349 -24.84 10.64 23.87
N THR A 350 -25.80 11.40 24.37
CA THR A 350 -27.22 11.16 24.10
C THR A 350 -27.53 11.31 22.61
N ILE A 351 -27.10 12.39 21.97
CA ILE A 351 -27.38 12.67 20.56
C ILE A 351 -26.85 11.57 19.65
N ILE A 352 -25.62 11.06 19.88
CA ILE A 352 -25.03 9.98 19.08
C ILE A 352 -25.97 8.76 18.98
N THR A 353 -26.76 8.48 20.02
CA THR A 353 -27.72 7.37 20.02
C THR A 353 -29.07 7.69 19.36
N GLU A 354 -29.40 8.98 19.24
CA GLU A 354 -30.65 9.49 18.68
C GLU A 354 -30.56 9.90 17.20
N LEU A 355 -29.34 10.02 16.67
CA LEU A 355 -29.10 10.42 15.27
C LEU A 355 -29.87 9.54 14.28
N GLY A 356 -30.59 10.18 13.37
CA GLY A 356 -31.24 9.53 12.25
C GLY A 356 -30.26 9.17 11.12
N VAL A 357 -30.76 8.46 10.09
CA VAL A 357 -29.96 8.15 8.89
C VAL A 357 -29.60 9.43 8.14
N GLY A 358 -28.31 9.63 7.89
CA GLY A 358 -27.78 10.83 7.24
C GLY A 358 -27.77 12.07 8.14
N GLU A 359 -28.01 11.92 9.44
CA GLU A 359 -27.65 12.91 10.47
C GLU A 359 -26.30 12.52 11.08
N ALA A 360 -25.51 13.54 11.46
CA ALA A 360 -24.24 13.35 12.13
C ALA A 360 -23.96 14.48 13.11
N LEU A 361 -23.11 14.20 14.10
CA LEU A 361 -22.34 15.22 14.80
C LEU A 361 -21.10 15.55 13.96
N VAL A 362 -20.89 16.83 13.67
CA VAL A 362 -19.83 17.30 12.77
C VAL A 362 -18.97 18.33 13.49
N SER A 363 -17.64 18.16 13.41
CA SER A 363 -16.66 19.12 13.91
C SER A 363 -15.52 19.22 12.89
N PHE A 364 -15.55 20.28 12.08
CA PHE A 364 -14.48 20.60 11.12
C PHE A 364 -13.54 21.65 11.66
N LEU A 365 -12.32 21.69 11.13
CA LEU A 365 -11.30 22.64 11.57
C LEU A 365 -11.59 24.07 11.08
N ASP A 366 -11.32 25.05 11.96
CA ASP A 366 -11.31 26.47 11.61
C ASP A 366 -10.03 26.87 10.83
N GLU A 367 -9.95 28.13 10.41
CA GLU A 367 -8.78 28.68 9.69
C GLU A 367 -7.48 28.65 10.51
N LYS A 368 -7.56 28.49 11.83
CA LYS A 368 -6.39 28.33 12.71
C LYS A 368 -6.05 26.85 12.95
N GLY A 369 -6.76 25.93 12.31
CA GLY A 369 -6.59 24.49 12.47
C GLY A 369 -7.08 23.97 13.82
N ARG A 370 -7.98 24.69 14.52
CA ARG A 370 -8.62 24.23 15.75
C ARG A 370 -9.95 23.56 15.41
N PRO A 371 -10.33 22.46 16.06
CA PRO A 371 -11.66 21.89 15.91
C PRO A 371 -12.74 22.94 16.20
N GLY A 372 -13.70 23.07 15.28
CA GLY A 372 -14.93 23.81 15.49
C GLY A 372 -15.79 23.13 16.55
N MET A 373 -16.67 23.88 17.20
CA MET A 373 -17.65 23.29 18.13
C MET A 373 -18.48 22.26 17.38
N VAL A 374 -18.77 21.13 18.03
CA VAL A 374 -19.56 20.08 17.42
C VAL A 374 -21.00 20.53 17.20
N GLU A 375 -21.55 20.20 16.05
CA GLU A 375 -22.93 20.56 15.66
C GLU A 375 -23.66 19.31 15.17
N ARG A 376 -24.94 19.17 15.54
CA ARG A 376 -25.84 18.18 14.93
C ARG A 376 -26.30 18.70 13.58
N ALA A 377 -26.02 17.95 12.52
CA ALA A 377 -26.27 18.38 11.15
C ALA A 377 -26.79 17.23 10.28
N PHE A 378 -27.47 17.60 9.19
CA PHE A 378 -27.75 16.69 8.10
C PHE A 378 -26.60 16.72 7.09
N ILE A 379 -26.06 15.56 6.74
CA ILE A 379 -25.11 15.45 5.62
C ILE A 379 -25.86 15.81 4.33
N LEU A 380 -25.19 16.55 3.45
CA LEU A 380 -25.74 16.87 2.13
C LEU A 380 -25.99 15.60 1.31
N PRO A 381 -26.99 15.60 0.41
CA PRO A 381 -27.18 14.50 -0.53
C PRO A 381 -26.02 14.46 -1.55
N PRO A 382 -25.58 13.26 -1.99
CA PRO A 382 -24.61 13.15 -3.08
C PRO A 382 -25.26 13.51 -4.41
N GLN A 383 -24.46 14.04 -5.33
CA GLN A 383 -24.86 14.39 -6.69
C GLN A 383 -24.67 13.21 -7.66
N GLY A 384 -23.70 12.33 -7.38
CA GLY A 384 -23.50 11.08 -8.11
C GLY A 384 -24.50 9.99 -7.71
N GLN A 385 -24.54 8.90 -8.47
CA GLN A 385 -25.35 7.74 -8.13
C GLN A 385 -24.86 7.10 -6.82
N ILE A 386 -25.79 6.70 -5.95
CA ILE A 386 -25.50 5.90 -4.76
C ILE A 386 -25.54 4.42 -5.15
N GLY A 387 -24.52 3.65 -4.74
CA GLY A 387 -24.46 2.21 -4.94
C GLY A 387 -23.74 1.80 -6.22
N PRO A 388 -23.76 0.50 -6.58
CA PRO A 388 -22.95 -0.04 -7.64
C PRO A 388 -23.43 0.36 -9.05
N ILE A 389 -22.51 0.40 -10.00
CA ILE A 389 -22.80 0.49 -11.43
C ILE A 389 -22.92 -0.89 -12.08
N THR A 390 -23.53 -0.93 -13.27
CA THR A 390 -23.59 -2.15 -14.08
C THR A 390 -22.20 -2.55 -14.61
N PRO A 391 -21.97 -3.85 -14.90
CA PRO A 391 -20.72 -4.30 -15.53
C PRO A 391 -20.40 -3.58 -16.85
N THR A 392 -21.41 -3.26 -17.66
CA THR A 392 -21.24 -2.53 -18.92
C THR A 392 -20.75 -1.10 -18.68
N GLN A 393 -21.34 -0.39 -17.71
CA GLN A 393 -20.86 0.95 -17.33
C GLN A 393 -19.42 0.90 -16.83
N ARG A 394 -19.10 -0.08 -15.98
CA ARG A 394 -17.73 -0.27 -15.48
C ARG A 394 -16.73 -0.48 -16.61
N GLN A 395 -17.04 -1.38 -17.55
CA GLN A 395 -16.16 -1.64 -18.69
C GLN A 395 -15.94 -0.39 -19.54
N ALA A 396 -16.99 0.42 -19.75
CA ALA A 396 -16.87 1.69 -20.46
C ALA A 396 -15.89 2.65 -19.76
N VAL A 397 -16.01 2.81 -18.44
CA VAL A 397 -15.10 3.64 -17.63
C VAL A 397 -13.66 3.14 -17.71
N ILE A 398 -13.43 1.82 -17.55
CA ILE A 398 -12.08 1.23 -17.63
C ILE A 398 -11.47 1.44 -19.02
N SER A 399 -12.24 1.21 -20.08
CA SER A 399 -11.75 1.36 -21.46
C SER A 399 -11.46 2.81 -21.86
N GLY A 400 -12.16 3.77 -21.25
CA GLY A 400 -11.97 5.21 -21.50
C GLY A 400 -10.94 5.87 -20.58
N SER A 401 -10.33 5.11 -19.66
CA SER A 401 -9.34 5.60 -18.72
C SER A 401 -8.02 6.00 -19.39
N LEU A 402 -7.34 7.02 -18.85
CA LEU A 402 -6.05 7.50 -19.34
C LEU A 402 -4.93 6.45 -19.25
N VAL A 403 -5.07 5.49 -18.34
CA VAL A 403 -4.07 4.44 -18.10
C VAL A 403 -4.44 3.09 -18.73
N ALA A 404 -5.50 3.06 -19.53
CA ALA A 404 -5.96 1.84 -20.18
C ALA A 404 -4.88 1.21 -21.08
N GLY A 405 -4.60 -0.08 -20.85
CA GLY A 405 -3.59 -0.83 -21.59
C GLY A 405 -2.15 -0.59 -21.14
N HIS A 406 -1.93 0.22 -20.09
CA HIS A 406 -0.60 0.40 -19.49
C HIS A 406 -0.34 -0.68 -18.44
N TYR A 407 -1.17 -0.74 -17.40
CA TYR A 407 -1.01 -1.65 -16.27
C TYR A 407 -1.36 -3.10 -16.63
N GLU A 408 -2.10 -3.34 -17.70
CA GLU A 408 -2.40 -4.69 -18.18
C GLU A 408 -1.19 -5.37 -18.86
N LYS A 409 -0.16 -4.60 -19.26
CA LYS A 409 1.03 -5.13 -19.93
C LYS A 409 2.11 -5.49 -18.92
N GLU A 410 2.18 -6.76 -18.55
CA GLU A 410 3.23 -7.27 -17.67
C GLU A 410 4.62 -7.11 -18.29
N VAL A 411 5.58 -6.75 -17.44
CA VAL A 411 6.99 -6.60 -17.80
C VAL A 411 7.81 -7.52 -16.92
N ASP A 412 8.50 -8.49 -17.53
CA ASP A 412 9.44 -9.37 -16.84
C ASP A 412 10.88 -8.95 -17.21
N ARG A 413 11.58 -8.32 -16.27
CA ARG A 413 12.98 -7.90 -16.42
C ARG A 413 13.89 -8.86 -15.67
N GLU A 414 15.18 -8.87 -16.01
CA GLU A 414 16.17 -9.66 -15.27
C GLU A 414 16.21 -9.26 -13.78
N SER A 415 15.92 -10.23 -12.91
CA SER A 415 15.82 -10.06 -11.46
C SER A 415 16.66 -11.10 -10.71
N ALA A 416 16.45 -11.23 -9.40
CA ALA A 416 17.21 -12.14 -8.56
C ALA A 416 17.08 -13.60 -9.03
N TYR A 417 15.89 -14.02 -9.46
CA TYR A 417 15.65 -15.37 -9.96
C TYR A 417 16.59 -15.73 -11.12
N GLU A 418 16.63 -14.91 -12.18
CA GLU A 418 17.45 -15.19 -13.36
C GLU A 418 18.94 -15.15 -13.03
N LYS A 419 19.39 -14.16 -12.25
CA LYS A 419 20.80 -14.04 -11.86
C LYS A 419 21.29 -15.20 -11.00
N LEU A 420 20.49 -15.63 -10.02
CA LEU A 420 20.86 -16.76 -9.16
C LEU A 420 20.85 -18.07 -9.93
N LYS A 421 19.86 -18.29 -10.80
CA LYS A 421 19.81 -19.47 -11.67
C LYS A 421 21.05 -19.57 -12.55
N LEU A 422 21.45 -18.46 -13.19
CA LEU A 422 22.68 -18.38 -13.98
C LEU A 422 23.94 -18.70 -13.13
N ARG A 423 24.02 -18.20 -11.89
CA ARG A 423 25.15 -18.52 -10.98
C ARG A 423 25.20 -20.01 -10.64
N THR A 424 24.06 -20.64 -10.36
CA THR A 424 23.98 -22.08 -10.07
C THR A 424 24.37 -22.92 -11.28
N GLU A 425 23.89 -22.57 -12.47
CA GLU A 425 24.26 -23.25 -13.72
C GLU A 425 25.76 -23.13 -14.01
N GLN A 426 26.36 -21.95 -13.81
CA GLN A 426 27.80 -21.74 -13.96
C GLN A 426 28.63 -22.54 -12.94
N ALA A 427 28.19 -22.59 -11.69
CA ALA A 427 28.86 -23.37 -10.63
C ALA A 427 28.79 -24.89 -10.90
N ALA A 428 27.66 -25.38 -11.42
CA ALA A 428 27.51 -26.77 -11.83
C ALA A 428 28.48 -27.13 -12.97
N VAL A 429 28.54 -26.30 -14.02
CA VAL A 429 29.48 -26.49 -15.14
C VAL A 429 30.94 -26.47 -14.67
N ALA A 430 31.31 -25.54 -13.78
CA ALA A 430 32.66 -25.47 -13.22
C ALA A 430 33.01 -26.71 -12.37
N THR A 431 32.05 -27.25 -11.63
CA THR A 431 32.24 -28.46 -10.82
C THR A 431 32.37 -29.70 -11.71
N THR A 432 31.58 -29.81 -12.79
CA THR A 432 31.72 -30.89 -13.77
C THR A 432 33.08 -30.82 -14.47
N GLN A 433 33.51 -29.63 -14.90
CA GLN A 433 34.83 -29.43 -15.51
C GLN A 433 35.99 -29.72 -14.55
N GLN A 434 35.87 -29.37 -13.27
CA GLN A 434 36.86 -29.74 -12.25
C GLN A 434 36.87 -31.25 -11.96
N THR A 435 35.71 -31.90 -12.04
CA THR A 435 35.60 -33.35 -11.84
C THR A 435 36.19 -34.12 -13.01
N GLU A 436 35.91 -33.67 -14.24
CA GLU A 436 36.51 -34.20 -15.47
C GLU A 436 38.02 -33.94 -15.53
N ALA A 437 38.48 -32.76 -15.11
CA ALA A 437 39.91 -32.45 -15.01
C ALA A 437 40.61 -33.32 -13.95
N LYS A 438 39.99 -33.54 -12.78
CA LYS A 438 40.51 -34.46 -11.76
C LYS A 438 40.50 -35.91 -12.23
N GLN A 439 39.48 -36.36 -12.97
CA GLN A 439 39.45 -37.70 -13.56
C GLN A 439 40.51 -37.87 -14.66
N ALA A 440 40.76 -36.84 -15.46
CA ALA A 440 41.83 -36.81 -16.45
C ALA A 440 43.23 -36.80 -15.80
N GLU A 441 43.43 -36.06 -14.69
CA GLU A 441 44.66 -36.11 -13.90
C GLU A 441 44.85 -37.47 -13.22
N THR A 442 43.80 -38.11 -12.71
CA THR A 442 43.88 -39.43 -12.08
C THR A 442 44.15 -40.55 -13.10
N GLN A 443 43.65 -40.42 -14.34
CA GLN A 443 44.02 -41.31 -15.45
C GLN A 443 45.44 -41.06 -15.96
N ALA A 444 45.92 -39.81 -15.93
CA ALA A 444 47.31 -39.49 -16.27
C ALA A 444 48.31 -39.97 -15.20
N ASP A 445 47.94 -39.95 -13.91
CA ASP A 445 48.79 -40.43 -12.81
C ASP A 445 48.89 -41.97 -12.79
N ASN A 446 47.82 -42.67 -13.17
CA ASN A 446 47.86 -44.13 -13.39
C ASN A 446 48.57 -44.53 -14.71
N GLY A 447 48.75 -43.59 -15.65
CA GLY A 447 49.60 -43.74 -16.84
C GLY A 447 51.07 -43.37 -16.59
N GLY A 448 51.36 -42.55 -15.57
CA GLY A 448 52.69 -42.08 -15.21
C GLY A 448 53.59 -43.15 -14.58
N LEU A 449 53.02 -44.21 -14.00
CA LEU A 449 53.78 -45.34 -13.47
C LEU A 449 54.31 -46.27 -14.59
N LEU A 450 53.72 -46.22 -15.79
CA LEU A 450 54.22 -46.95 -16.96
C LEU A 450 55.24 -46.11 -17.76
N GLY A 451 55.14 -44.78 -17.71
CA GLY A 451 56.03 -43.83 -18.41
C GLY A 451 57.35 -43.54 -17.70
N THR A 452 57.50 -43.87 -16.42
CA THR A 452 58.74 -43.65 -15.64
C THR A 452 59.76 -44.77 -15.76
N ILE A 453 59.42 -45.89 -16.41
CA ILE A 453 60.36 -47.00 -16.70
C ILE A 453 60.97 -46.87 -18.12
N PHE A 454 60.36 -46.10 -19.03
CA PHE A 454 60.84 -45.93 -20.40
C PHE A 454 60.94 -44.46 -20.81
N GLY A 455 62.12 -43.86 -20.63
CA GLY A 455 62.57 -42.71 -21.42
C GLY A 455 62.66 -41.38 -20.66
N GLY A 456 63.89 -40.88 -20.49
CA GLY A 456 64.17 -39.56 -19.95
C GLY A 456 64.01 -38.43 -20.97
N GLY A 457 63.86 -37.20 -20.46
CA GLY A 457 64.18 -35.97 -21.20
C GLY A 457 63.11 -34.87 -21.20
N ASN A 458 63.31 -33.88 -20.31
CA ASN A 458 63.20 -32.42 -20.53
C ASN A 458 61.90 -31.81 -21.13
N GLY A 459 61.22 -30.91 -20.40
CA GLY A 459 60.23 -30.00 -21.01
C GLY A 459 59.21 -29.30 -20.10
N SER A 460 59.64 -28.52 -19.11
CA SER A 460 58.75 -27.63 -18.33
C SER A 460 58.43 -26.35 -19.11
N ARG A 461 57.24 -26.26 -19.77
CA ARG A 461 56.77 -24.98 -20.38
C ARG A 461 55.26 -24.86 -20.68
N GLY A 462 54.38 -25.56 -19.95
CA GLY A 462 52.93 -25.55 -20.22
C GLY A 462 52.02 -24.94 -19.15
N ARG A 463 52.53 -24.66 -17.93
CA ARG A 463 51.66 -24.44 -16.75
C ARG A 463 51.22 -22.98 -16.51
N GLN A 464 51.78 -22.03 -17.26
CA GLN A 464 51.59 -20.59 -17.00
C GLN A 464 50.35 -19.96 -17.69
N GLY A 465 49.86 -20.53 -18.80
CA GLY A 465 48.77 -19.93 -19.59
C GLY A 465 47.37 -20.05 -18.97
N ALA A 466 47.08 -21.13 -18.24
CA ALA A 466 45.76 -21.35 -17.64
C ALA A 466 45.49 -20.44 -16.44
N MET A 467 46.52 -20.18 -15.64
CA MET A 467 46.42 -19.33 -14.45
C MET A 467 46.30 -17.85 -14.81
N GLU A 468 46.93 -17.43 -15.91
CA GLU A 468 46.82 -16.07 -16.44
C GLU A 468 45.45 -15.80 -17.09
N ALA A 469 44.85 -16.80 -17.75
CA ALA A 469 43.49 -16.69 -18.31
C ALA A 469 42.40 -16.62 -17.22
N MET A 470 42.59 -17.34 -16.11
CA MET A 470 41.68 -17.34 -14.96
C MET A 470 41.73 -16.01 -14.20
N ALA A 471 42.94 -15.48 -13.96
CA ALA A 471 43.13 -14.18 -13.31
C ALA A 471 42.55 -13.01 -14.12
N LYS A 472 42.68 -13.06 -15.46
CA LYS A 472 42.17 -12.02 -16.36
C LYS A 472 40.64 -12.02 -16.49
N SER A 473 40.00 -13.17 -16.24
CA SER A 473 38.54 -13.31 -16.22
C SER A 473 37.93 -12.82 -14.90
N ALA A 474 38.58 -13.12 -13.77
CA ALA A 474 38.18 -12.60 -12.46
C ALA A 474 38.29 -11.06 -12.38
N ALA A 475 39.34 -10.47 -12.95
CA ALA A 475 39.55 -9.03 -12.96
C ALA A 475 38.53 -8.25 -13.83
N ARG A 476 37.92 -8.88 -14.85
CA ARG A 476 36.87 -8.25 -15.67
C ARG A 476 35.49 -8.29 -15.02
N ALA A 477 35.20 -9.31 -14.21
CA ALA A 477 33.92 -9.43 -13.51
C ALA A 477 33.79 -8.40 -12.36
N ILE A 478 34.90 -8.07 -11.71
CA ILE A 478 34.93 -7.14 -10.56
C ILE A 478 34.77 -5.67 -11.00
N GLY A 479 35.10 -5.34 -12.24
CA GLY A 479 35.13 -3.95 -12.73
C GLY A 479 33.77 -3.33 -13.12
N SER A 480 32.71 -4.13 -13.28
CA SER A 480 31.42 -3.66 -13.84
C SER A 480 30.26 -3.54 -12.83
N GLU A 481 30.44 -3.94 -11.56
CA GLU A 481 29.34 -4.03 -10.59
C GLU A 481 29.27 -2.89 -9.55
N MET A 482 30.33 -2.09 -9.41
CA MET A 482 30.38 -0.98 -8.45
C MET A 482 29.65 0.27 -9.00
N GLY A 483 28.33 0.35 -8.84
CA GLY A 483 27.65 1.61 -9.21
C GLY A 483 26.17 1.79 -8.90
N ARG A 484 25.39 0.74 -8.62
CA ARG A 484 23.95 0.90 -8.34
C ARG A 484 23.62 0.47 -6.92
N ARG A 485 23.71 1.41 -5.98
CA ARG A 485 22.91 1.33 -4.76
C ARG A 485 21.45 1.48 -5.17
N ILE A 486 20.67 0.44 -4.92
CA ILE A 486 19.23 0.42 -5.10
C ILE A 486 18.65 1.38 -4.06
N ILE A 487 17.89 2.38 -4.51
CA ILE A 487 17.10 3.24 -3.64
C ILE A 487 15.88 2.42 -3.24
N ARG A 488 15.89 1.87 -2.02
CA ARG A 488 14.69 1.27 -1.44
C ARG A 488 13.70 2.36 -1.07
N GLY A 489 12.41 2.03 -1.16
CA GLY A 489 11.38 2.73 -0.43
C GLY A 489 11.75 2.85 1.07
N VAL A 490 11.53 4.03 1.63
CA VAL A 490 11.99 4.53 2.92
C VAL A 490 11.49 3.72 4.12
N LEU A 491 10.49 2.85 3.98
CA LEU A 491 10.19 1.83 4.99
C LEU A 491 11.40 0.94 5.31
N GLY A 492 12.26 0.65 4.32
CA GLY A 492 13.53 -0.05 4.53
C GLY A 492 14.70 0.84 4.94
N SER A 493 14.71 2.13 4.54
CA SER A 493 15.84 3.04 4.81
C SER A 493 15.81 3.65 6.21
N LEU A 494 14.63 3.79 6.84
CA LEU A 494 14.50 4.32 8.21
C LEU A 494 14.92 3.34 9.31
N LEU A 495 15.09 2.05 9.00
CA LEU A 495 15.65 1.05 9.93
C LEU A 495 17.19 1.14 10.03
N GLY A 496 17.85 1.88 9.13
CA GLY A 496 19.32 1.92 9.01
C GLY A 496 20.01 3.14 9.63
N GLY A 497 19.35 3.90 10.52
CA GLY A 497 19.82 5.19 11.01
C GLY A 497 20.23 5.25 12.47
N LYS A 498 21.27 4.52 12.88
CA LYS A 498 22.18 4.90 13.99
C LYS A 498 23.59 4.41 13.69
N ARG A 499 24.48 5.35 13.32
CA ARG A 499 25.89 5.27 13.67
C ARG A 499 26.11 6.02 14.97
#